data_AF-A0A178GGC6-F1
#
_entry.id   AF-A0A178GGC6-F1
#
_cell.length_a   1.000
_cell.length_b   1.000
_cell.length_c   1.000
_cell.angle_alpha   90.00
_cell.angle_beta   90.00
_cell.angle_gamma   90.00
#
_symmetry.space_group_name_H-M   'P 1'
#
loop_
_entity.id
_entity.type
_entity.pdbx_description
1 polymer ?
#
loop_
_entity_poly.entity_id
_entity_poly.type
_entity_poly.pdbx_seq_one_letter_code
_entity_poly.pdbx_strand_id
1 'polypeptide(L)'
;MDGLIFQVIIFAILFSVGFGFGRYNERKHFRYLDEQEQRLAYIQMNSSRFIMSEYSGQMISSNVVISHDYFKYAIANVQNMLGGRLTSYESVVERARREAIVRLKLEAEKIGATQIMGIRLSTTELGMQGGMVEVFAYGTALKQPS
;
A
#
# COMPACT_ATOMS: atom_id res chain seq x y z
N MET A 1 27.61 27.73 -25.29
CA MET A 1 27.00 27.82 -23.95
C MET A 1 25.48 27.72 -24.02
N ASP A 2 24.87 28.30 -25.07
CA ASP A 2 23.40 28.36 -25.23
C ASP A 2 22.70 26.99 -25.32
N GLY A 3 23.31 26.01 -25.98
CA GLY A 3 22.76 24.64 -26.05
C GLY A 3 22.71 23.92 -24.70
N LEU A 4 23.68 24.18 -23.81
CA LEU A 4 23.73 23.57 -22.48
C LEU A 4 22.64 24.17 -21.57
N ILE A 5 22.48 25.49 -21.61
CA ILE A 5 21.43 26.19 -20.85
C ILE A 5 20.04 25.69 -21.28
N PHE A 6 19.82 25.54 -22.59
CA PHE A 6 18.57 25.00 -23.12
C PHE A 6 18.28 23.57 -22.65
N GLN A 7 19.27 22.68 -22.68
CA GLN A 7 19.14 21.30 -22.18
C GLN A 7 18.83 21.25 -20.68
N VAL A 8 19.50 22.09 -19.87
CA VAL A 8 19.26 22.17 -18.43
C VAL A 8 17.84 22.66 -18.13
N ILE A 9 17.34 23.65 -18.88
CA ILE A 9 15.97 24.15 -18.71
C ILE A 9 14.95 23.05 -19.05
N ILE A 10 15.13 22.34 -20.17
CA ILE A 10 14.24 21.22 -20.54
C ILE A 10 14.26 20.15 -19.46
N PHE A 11 15.44 19.76 -18.99
CA PHE A 11 15.59 18.78 -17.93
C PHE A 11 14.87 19.22 -16.65
N ALA A 12 15.05 20.48 -16.22
CA ALA A 12 14.41 21.01 -15.03
C ALA A 12 12.88 21.01 -15.13
N ILE A 13 12.34 21.31 -16.31
CA ILE A 13 10.90 21.26 -16.58
C ILE A 13 10.39 19.81 -16.48
N LEU A 14 10.99 18.88 -17.20
CA LEU A 14 10.59 17.47 -17.18
C LEU A 14 10.71 16.86 -15.78
N PHE A 15 11.79 17.19 -15.06
CA PHE A 15 12.01 16.76 -13.68
C PHE A 15 10.90 17.28 -12.76
N SER A 16 10.60 18.59 -12.83
CA SER A 16 9.57 19.22 -11.99
C SER A 16 8.18 18.65 -12.28
N VAL A 17 7.86 18.42 -13.55
CA VAL A 17 6.61 17.80 -13.98
C VAL A 17 6.52 16.37 -13.44
N GLY A 18 7.54 15.54 -13.68
CA GLY A 18 7.57 14.16 -13.19
C GLY A 18 7.46 14.05 -11.67
N PHE A 19 8.18 14.89 -10.95
CA PHE A 19 8.14 14.94 -9.48
C PHE A 19 6.76 15.39 -8.98
N GLY A 20 6.17 16.41 -9.60
CA GLY A 20 4.84 16.91 -9.28
C GLY A 20 3.76 15.87 -9.50
N PHE A 21 3.76 15.20 -10.65
CA PHE A 21 2.82 14.12 -10.96
C PHE A 21 2.97 12.91 -10.02
N GLY A 22 4.20 12.51 -9.68
CA GLY A 22 4.45 11.43 -8.72
C GLY A 22 3.85 11.74 -7.35
N ARG A 23 4.13 12.94 -6.82
CA ARG A 23 3.56 13.45 -5.56
C ARG A 23 2.03 13.54 -5.61
N TYR A 24 1.47 13.99 -6.74
CA TYR A 24 0.02 14.10 -6.92
C TYR A 24 -0.67 12.73 -6.90
N ASN A 25 -0.16 11.77 -7.67
CA ASN A 25 -0.72 10.42 -7.73
C ASN A 25 -0.64 9.71 -6.38
N GLU A 26 0.46 9.87 -5.66
CA GLU A 26 0.60 9.37 -4.29
C GLU A 26 -0.48 9.94 -3.36
N ARG A 27 -0.61 11.27 -3.32
CA ARG A 27 -1.61 11.93 -2.46
C ARG A 27 -3.03 11.54 -2.83
N LYS A 28 -3.34 11.44 -4.12
CA LYS A 28 -4.64 10.99 -4.62
C LYS A 28 -4.94 9.57 -4.16
N HIS A 29 -3.96 8.67 -4.23
CA HIS A 29 -4.14 7.29 -3.80
C HIS A 29 -4.33 7.18 -2.28
N PHE A 30 -3.62 7.97 -1.48
CA PHE A 30 -3.86 8.03 -0.03
C PHE A 30 -5.28 8.50 0.31
N ARG A 31 -5.82 9.50 -0.40
CA ARG A 31 -7.21 9.93 -0.21
C ARG A 31 -8.20 8.83 -0.54
N TYR A 32 -7.97 8.09 -1.64
CA TYR A 32 -8.78 6.93 -1.99
C TYR A 32 -8.75 5.86 -0.88
N LEU A 33 -7.58 5.59 -0.29
CA LEU A 33 -7.46 4.67 0.84
C LEU A 33 -8.23 5.15 2.07
N ASP A 34 -8.13 6.45 2.41
CA ASP A 34 -8.88 7.05 3.52
C ASP A 34 -10.40 6.85 3.32
N GLU A 35 -10.91 7.11 2.11
CA GLU A 35 -12.32 6.94 1.76
C GLU A 35 -12.77 5.48 1.87
N GLN A 36 -11.98 4.52 1.37
CA GLN A 36 -12.32 3.10 1.45
C GLN A 36 -12.24 2.55 2.87
N GLU A 37 -11.26 2.97 3.66
CA GLU A 37 -11.14 2.57 5.06
C GLU A 37 -12.34 3.02 5.89
N GLN A 38 -12.84 4.24 5.64
CA GLN A 38 -14.09 4.74 6.24
C GLN A 38 -15.31 3.96 5.75
N ARG A 39 -15.43 3.74 4.44
CA ARG A 39 -16.56 2.99 3.84
C ARG A 39 -16.66 1.57 4.39
N LEU A 40 -15.52 0.91 4.57
CA LEU A 40 -15.41 -0.48 5.01
C LEU A 40 -15.17 -0.59 6.53
N ALA A 41 -15.36 0.48 7.29
CA ALA A 41 -15.17 0.50 8.74
C ALA A 41 -16.14 -0.45 9.48
N TYR A 42 -17.31 -0.73 8.90
CA TYR A 42 -18.29 -1.67 9.45
C TYR A 42 -17.81 -3.13 9.46
N ILE A 43 -16.80 -3.48 8.64
CA ILE A 43 -16.18 -4.80 8.65
C ILE A 43 -15.14 -4.86 9.76
N GLN A 44 -15.46 -5.60 10.82
CA GLN A 44 -14.57 -5.77 11.97
C GLN A 44 -13.44 -6.74 11.65
N MET A 45 -12.27 -6.47 12.23
CA MET A 45 -11.05 -7.21 11.96
C MET A 45 -10.39 -7.62 13.27
N ASN A 46 -9.95 -8.87 13.35
CA ASN A 46 -9.27 -9.40 14.52
C ASN A 46 -8.04 -10.25 14.12
N SER A 47 -6.96 -10.15 14.89
CA SER A 47 -5.69 -10.88 14.66
C SER A 47 -5.45 -12.02 15.67
N SER A 48 -6.33 -12.23 16.64
CA SER A 48 -6.25 -13.30 17.63
C SER A 48 -6.18 -14.68 16.97
N ARG A 49 -5.36 -15.58 17.53
CA ARG A 49 -5.13 -16.93 17.01
C ARG A 49 -6.17 -17.96 17.44
N PHE A 50 -6.73 -17.80 18.64
CA PHE A 50 -7.45 -18.88 19.34
C PHE A 50 -8.89 -18.49 19.68
N ILE A 51 -9.56 -17.75 18.81
CA ILE A 51 -10.99 -17.46 18.95
C ILE A 51 -11.72 -18.34 17.94
N MET A 52 -12.60 -19.21 18.45
CA MET A 52 -13.51 -19.99 17.62
C MET A 52 -14.81 -19.23 17.46
N SER A 53 -15.41 -19.34 16.28
CA SER A 53 -16.73 -18.80 16.00
C SER A 53 -17.69 -19.95 15.71
N GLU A 54 -18.94 -19.81 16.14
CA GLU A 54 -20.03 -20.72 15.77
C GLU A 54 -20.57 -20.43 14.35
N TYR A 55 -20.13 -19.33 13.73
CA TYR A 55 -20.55 -18.93 12.40
C TYR A 55 -19.76 -19.64 11.30
N SER A 56 -20.40 -19.82 10.14
CA SER A 56 -19.71 -20.31 8.95
C SER A 56 -18.65 -19.31 8.51
N GLY A 57 -17.42 -19.81 8.37
CA GLY A 57 -16.25 -19.03 7.97
C GLY A 57 -15.73 -19.46 6.60
N GLN A 58 -15.29 -18.49 5.80
CA GLN A 58 -14.61 -18.70 4.52
C GLN A 58 -13.26 -18.00 4.54
N MET A 59 -12.20 -18.71 4.12
CA MET A 59 -10.89 -18.08 3.94
C MET A 59 -10.95 -17.08 2.78
N ILE A 60 -10.47 -15.87 3.03
CA ILE A 60 -10.30 -14.81 2.02
C ILE A 60 -8.86 -14.31 2.05
N SER A 61 -8.40 -13.79 0.92
CA SER A 61 -7.06 -13.26 0.77
C SER A 61 -7.01 -12.12 -0.23
N SER A 62 -5.94 -11.34 -0.15
CA SER A 62 -5.65 -10.26 -1.08
C SER A 62 -4.16 -10.04 -1.18
N ASN A 63 -3.73 -9.46 -2.30
CA ASN A 63 -2.35 -9.09 -2.54
C ASN A 63 -2.27 -7.71 -3.19
N VAL A 64 -1.18 -7.02 -2.92
CA VAL A 64 -0.81 -5.78 -3.60
C VAL A 64 0.70 -5.72 -3.73
N VAL A 65 1.17 -5.29 -4.90
CA VAL A 65 2.57 -4.98 -5.14
C VAL A 65 2.67 -3.50 -5.45
N ILE A 66 3.50 -2.77 -4.70
CA ILE A 66 3.76 -1.35 -4.92
C ILE A 66 5.25 -1.13 -5.18
N SER A 67 5.56 -0.46 -6.28
CA SER A 67 6.91 0.00 -6.58
C SER A 67 7.13 1.43 -6.11
N HIS A 68 8.37 1.75 -5.72
CA HIS A 68 8.78 3.13 -5.54
C HIS A 68 9.03 3.81 -6.89
N ASP A 69 8.75 5.10 -7.00
CA ASP A 69 9.18 5.89 -8.17
C ASP A 69 10.68 6.23 -8.10
N TYR A 70 11.23 6.68 -9.24
CA TYR A 70 12.64 7.04 -9.36
C TYR A 70 13.07 8.15 -8.38
N PHE A 71 12.16 9.08 -8.05
CA PHE A 71 12.46 10.17 -7.11
C PHE A 71 12.57 9.65 -5.68
N LYS A 72 11.67 8.75 -5.26
CA LYS A 72 11.76 8.08 -3.96
C LYS A 72 13.04 7.26 -3.82
N TYR A 73 13.47 6.59 -4.89
CA TYR A 73 14.76 5.90 -4.95
C TYR A 73 15.94 6.87 -4.77
N ALA A 74 15.96 7.98 -5.52
CA ALA A 74 17.02 8.99 -5.38
C ALA A 74 17.08 9.57 -3.96
N ILE A 75 15.93 9.91 -3.37
CA ILE A 75 15.83 10.40 -1.99
C ILE A 75 16.30 9.33 -0.99
N ALA A 76 15.92 8.07 -1.19
CA ALA A 76 16.35 6.98 -0.32
C ALA A 76 17.86 6.79 -0.34
N ASN A 77 18.53 6.93 -1.50
CA ASN A 77 19.99 6.85 -1.58
C ASN A 77 20.68 7.98 -0.80
N VAL A 78 20.14 9.21 -0.88
CA VAL A 78 20.66 10.33 -0.08
C VAL A 78 20.45 10.06 1.41
N GLN A 79 19.26 9.58 1.81
CA GLN A 79 18.95 9.23 3.20
C GLN A 79 19.83 8.07 3.71
N ASN A 80 20.10 7.06 2.89
CA ASN A 80 20.99 5.95 3.23
C ASN A 80 22.41 6.44 3.53
N MET A 81 22.90 7.42 2.77
CA MET A 81 24.24 8.00 3.00
C MET A 81 24.30 8.82 4.30
N LEU A 82 23.22 9.53 4.63
CA LEU A 82 23.12 10.34 5.85
C LEU A 82 22.71 9.53 7.10
N GLY A 83 22.14 8.34 6.91
CA GLY A 83 21.56 7.50 7.94
C GLY A 83 20.14 7.91 8.36
N GLY A 84 19.55 7.15 9.30
CA GLY A 84 18.21 7.39 9.84
C GLY A 84 17.09 6.63 9.12
N ARG A 85 15.86 7.14 9.21
CA ARG A 85 14.66 6.49 8.65
C ARG A 85 14.50 6.79 7.16
N LEU A 86 14.23 5.75 6.36
CA LEU A 86 13.95 5.87 4.92
C LEU A 86 12.51 6.27 4.66
N THR A 87 12.16 7.50 5.01
CA THR A 87 10.80 8.05 4.92
C THR A 87 10.16 7.89 3.53
N SER A 88 10.96 7.92 2.46
CA SER A 88 10.45 7.67 1.10
C SER A 88 9.95 6.24 0.93
N TYR A 89 10.64 5.24 1.50
CA TYR A 89 10.26 3.83 1.43
C TYR A 89 9.17 3.50 2.45
N GLU A 90 9.19 4.12 3.62
CA GLU A 90 8.12 3.97 4.63
C GLU A 90 6.75 4.30 4.03
N SER A 91 6.63 5.37 3.24
CA SER A 91 5.38 5.73 2.57
C SER A 91 4.89 4.67 1.57
N VAL A 92 5.81 3.93 0.94
CA VAL A 92 5.49 2.86 -0.03
C VAL A 92 4.95 1.64 0.72
N VAL A 93 5.61 1.25 1.81
CA VAL A 93 5.20 0.14 2.68
C VAL A 93 3.87 0.43 3.36
N GLU A 94 3.67 1.66 3.84
CA GLU A 94 2.41 2.10 4.45
C GLU A 94 1.26 1.97 3.45
N ARG A 95 1.42 2.53 2.25
CA ARG A 95 0.40 2.46 1.20
C ARG A 95 0.07 1.02 0.83
N ALA A 96 1.08 0.16 0.69
CA ALA A 96 0.89 -1.25 0.35
C ALA A 96 0.10 -1.98 1.45
N ARG A 97 0.41 -1.70 2.72
CA ARG A 97 -0.31 -2.30 3.86
C ARG A 97 -1.78 -1.90 3.88
N ARG A 98 -2.06 -0.61 3.71
CA ARG A 98 -3.42 -0.05 3.72
C ARG A 98 -4.24 -0.59 2.54
N GLU A 99 -3.68 -0.59 1.34
CA GLU A 99 -4.33 -1.13 0.14
C GLU A 99 -4.62 -2.64 0.28
N ALA A 100 -3.69 -3.43 0.85
CA ALA A 100 -3.93 -4.86 1.10
C ALA A 100 -5.12 -5.07 2.06
N ILE A 101 -5.21 -4.29 3.14
CA ILE A 101 -6.31 -4.37 4.09
C ILE A 101 -7.64 -3.97 3.44
N VAL A 102 -7.65 -2.88 2.67
CA VAL A 102 -8.83 -2.43 1.92
C VAL A 102 -9.30 -3.54 0.98
N ARG A 103 -8.40 -4.15 0.20
CA ARG A 103 -8.74 -5.27 -0.69
C ARG A 103 -9.28 -6.48 0.06
N LEU A 104 -8.67 -6.85 1.19
CA LEU A 104 -9.17 -7.95 2.01
C LEU A 104 -10.60 -7.67 2.51
N LYS A 105 -10.87 -6.44 2.93
CA LYS A 105 -12.23 -6.02 3.33
C LYS A 105 -13.21 -6.02 2.15
N LEU A 106 -12.78 -5.64 0.96
CA LEU A 106 -13.60 -5.76 -0.26
C LEU A 106 -13.94 -7.23 -0.56
N GLU A 107 -13.01 -8.18 -0.37
CA GLU A 107 -13.33 -9.61 -0.49
C GLU A 107 -14.37 -10.08 0.53
N ALA A 108 -14.31 -9.59 1.77
CA ALA A 108 -15.33 -9.87 2.78
C ALA A 108 -16.70 -9.26 2.40
N GLU A 109 -16.72 -8.02 1.90
CA GLU A 109 -17.94 -7.34 1.45
C GLU A 109 -18.63 -8.13 0.32
N LYS A 110 -17.87 -8.64 -0.66
CA LYS A 110 -18.41 -9.43 -1.78
C LYS A 110 -19.23 -10.65 -1.35
N ILE A 111 -18.86 -11.27 -0.21
CA ILE A 111 -19.55 -12.45 0.34
C ILE A 111 -20.54 -12.10 1.45
N GLY A 112 -20.76 -10.80 1.71
CA GLY A 112 -21.67 -10.30 2.74
C GLY A 112 -21.16 -10.53 4.17
N ALA A 113 -19.85 -10.71 4.36
CA ALA A 113 -19.25 -10.88 5.68
C ALA A 113 -19.01 -9.53 6.35
N THR A 114 -19.29 -9.44 7.65
CA THR A 114 -19.09 -8.24 8.48
C THR A 114 -17.93 -8.38 9.45
N GLN A 115 -17.27 -9.55 9.49
CA GLN A 115 -16.16 -9.83 10.38
C GLN A 115 -15.09 -10.65 9.66
N ILE A 116 -13.82 -10.34 9.91
CA ILE A 116 -12.66 -11.09 9.45
C ILE A 116 -11.79 -11.44 10.65
N MET A 117 -11.59 -12.73 10.87
CA MET A 117 -10.82 -13.26 11.99
C MET A 117 -9.47 -13.81 11.56
N GLY A 118 -8.53 -13.86 12.51
CA GLY A 118 -7.22 -14.47 12.31
C GLY A 118 -6.37 -13.76 11.26
N ILE A 119 -6.56 -12.44 11.06
CA ILE A 119 -5.91 -11.71 9.97
C ILE A 119 -4.39 -11.76 10.11
N ARG A 120 -3.72 -12.03 9.00
CA ARG A 120 -2.26 -12.00 8.87
C ARG A 120 -1.87 -11.19 7.66
N LEU A 121 -0.75 -10.49 7.79
CA LEU A 121 -0.09 -9.81 6.69
C LEU A 121 1.32 -10.40 6.57
N SER A 122 1.69 -10.78 5.36
CA SER A 122 3.05 -11.12 4.97
C SER A 122 3.57 -10.01 4.07
N THR A 123 4.82 -9.61 4.25
CA THR A 123 5.48 -8.60 3.42
C THR A 123 6.72 -9.21 2.79
N THR A 124 6.84 -9.07 1.48
CA THR A 124 7.95 -9.63 0.71
C THR A 124 8.55 -8.53 -0.15
N GLU A 125 9.86 -8.41 -0.12
CA GLU A 125 10.61 -7.52 -1.01
C GLU A 125 10.76 -8.18 -2.38
N LEU A 126 10.48 -7.43 -3.44
CA LEU A 126 10.55 -7.90 -4.82
C LEU A 126 11.51 -7.04 -5.65
N GLY A 127 12.19 -7.70 -6.59
CA GLY A 127 13.17 -7.09 -7.51
C GLY A 127 14.61 -7.09 -6.98
N MET A 128 15.58 -7.08 -7.90
CA MET A 128 17.01 -7.24 -7.59
C MET A 128 17.63 -6.19 -6.65
N GLN A 129 16.95 -5.05 -6.45
CA GLN A 129 17.43 -3.93 -5.61
C GLN A 129 16.37 -3.45 -4.61
N GLY A 130 15.37 -4.28 -4.30
CA GLY A 130 14.33 -3.90 -3.33
C GLY A 130 13.39 -2.81 -3.80
N GLY A 131 13.13 -2.78 -5.10
CA GLY A 131 12.37 -1.70 -5.73
C GLY A 131 10.86 -1.78 -5.56
N MET A 132 10.38 -2.91 -5.05
CA MET A 132 8.97 -3.24 -4.93
C MET A 132 8.72 -3.94 -3.60
N VAL A 133 7.55 -3.68 -3.04
CA VAL A 133 7.05 -4.40 -1.87
C VAL A 133 5.74 -5.09 -2.22
N GLU A 134 5.67 -6.39 -1.97
CA GLU A 134 4.43 -7.14 -1.93
C GLU A 134 3.90 -7.18 -0.49
N VAL A 135 2.60 -6.92 -0.35
CA VAL A 135 1.87 -7.22 0.87
C VAL A 135 0.75 -8.21 0.54
N PHE A 136 0.84 -9.39 1.13
CA PHE A 136 -0.18 -10.43 1.09
C PHE A 136 -0.95 -10.43 2.40
N ALA A 137 -2.26 -10.24 2.34
CA ALA A 137 -3.14 -10.26 3.52
C ALA A 137 -4.16 -11.38 3.39
N TYR A 138 -4.40 -12.11 4.48
CA TYR A 138 -5.38 -13.20 4.51
C TYR A 138 -6.04 -13.33 5.88
N GLY A 139 -7.21 -13.98 5.91
CA GLY A 139 -7.96 -14.27 7.13
C GLY A 139 -9.21 -15.09 6.82
N THR A 140 -10.06 -15.28 7.83
CA THR A 140 -11.33 -15.99 7.69
C THR A 140 -12.47 -15.01 7.85
N ALA A 141 -13.22 -14.78 6.79
CA ALA A 141 -14.43 -13.97 6.81
C ALA A 141 -15.60 -14.79 7.37
N LEU A 142 -16.35 -14.21 8.30
CA LEU A 142 -17.52 -14.84 8.92
C LEU A 142 -18.81 -14.28 8.36
N LYS A 143 -19.72 -15.17 7.98
CA LYS A 143 -21.07 -14.80 7.56
C LYS A 143 -22.01 -14.94 8.75
N GLN A 144 -22.57 -13.82 9.22
CA GLN A 144 -23.64 -13.88 10.21
C GLN A 144 -24.87 -14.54 9.56
N PRO A 145 -25.60 -15.41 10.31
CA PRO A 145 -26.85 -15.96 9.83
C PRO A 145 -27.84 -14.81 9.63
N SER A 146 -28.40 -14.75 8.42
CA SER A 146 -29.49 -13.85 8.02
C SER A 146 -30.79 -14.23 8.71
#